data_AF-A0A3N5W1G2-F1
#
_entry.id   AF-A0A3N5W1G2-F1
#
_cell.length_a   1.000
_cell.length_b   1.000
_cell.length_c   1.000
_cell.angle_alpha   90.00
_cell.angle_beta   90.00
_cell.angle_gamma   90.00
#
_symmetry.space_group_name_H-M   'P 1'
#
loop_
_entity.id
_entity.type
_entity.pdbx_description
1 polymer ?
#
loop_
_entity_poly.entity_id
_entity_poly.type
_entity_poly.pdbx_seq_one_letter_code
_entity_poly.pdbx_strand_id
1 'polypeptide(L)'
;MRRTSGGVREPCWDGQFYPGEPEALRREVLRHMSAAGPAPAGSVVGLVAPHAGYVYSGPVAGEAYAAIRGRPYERVVVLAPSHRAAFRGASIWPAGSYRTPLGEIPIDE
;
A
#
# COMPACT_ATOMS: atom_id res chain seq x y z
N MET A 1 21.89 -21.44 4.85
CA MET A 1 20.85 -20.40 4.67
C MET A 1 19.80 -20.95 3.72
N ARG A 2 18.67 -21.45 4.23
CA ARG A 2 17.60 -22.02 3.37
C ARG A 2 16.88 -20.83 2.72
N ARG A 3 17.03 -20.66 1.40
CA ARG A 3 16.10 -19.85 0.61
C ARG A 3 14.74 -20.52 0.70
N THR A 4 13.83 -19.98 1.49
CA THR A 4 12.40 -20.29 1.33
C THR A 4 12.01 -19.72 -0.01
N SER A 5 11.62 -20.56 -0.97
CA SER A 5 11.00 -20.10 -2.21
C SER A 5 9.69 -19.40 -1.84
N GLY A 6 9.73 -18.08 -1.70
CA GLY A 6 8.59 -17.28 -1.29
C GLY A 6 7.46 -17.36 -2.32
N GLY A 7 6.23 -17.51 -1.85
CA GLY A 7 5.05 -17.48 -2.72
C GLY A 7 4.60 -16.07 -3.05
N VAL A 8 3.74 -15.95 -4.06
CA VAL A 8 3.02 -14.70 -4.37
C VAL A 8 1.77 -14.62 -3.50
N ARG A 9 1.62 -13.54 -2.73
CA ARG A 9 0.40 -13.27 -1.97
C ARG A 9 -0.59 -12.50 -2.83
N GLU A 10 -1.67 -13.17 -3.23
CA GLU A 10 -2.74 -12.59 -4.05
C GLU A 10 -3.56 -11.53 -3.29
N PRO A 11 -4.10 -10.51 -4.00
CA PRO A 11 -4.97 -9.51 -3.40
C PRO A 11 -6.32 -10.13 -3.00
N CYS A 12 -6.81 -9.77 -1.81
CA CYS A 12 -8.08 -10.29 -1.28
C CYS A 12 -9.30 -9.40 -1.51
N TRP A 13 -9.10 -8.17 -2.01
CA TRP A 13 -10.16 -7.16 -2.21
C TRP A 13 -10.15 -6.57 -3.63
N ASP A 14 -9.54 -7.30 -4.57
CA ASP A 14 -9.41 -6.88 -5.96
C ASP A 14 -10.79 -6.72 -6.63
N GLY A 15 -11.00 -5.58 -7.29
CA GLY A 15 -12.29 -5.21 -7.88
C GLY A 15 -13.41 -4.90 -6.87
N GLN A 16 -13.15 -4.94 -5.55
CA GLN A 16 -14.15 -4.66 -4.51
C GLN A 16 -13.87 -3.36 -3.77
N PHE A 17 -12.65 -3.19 -3.25
CA PHE A 17 -12.27 -1.98 -2.50
C PHE A 17 -11.69 -0.90 -3.41
N TYR A 18 -11.21 -1.31 -4.57
CA TYR A 18 -10.57 -0.49 -5.58
C TYR A 18 -10.78 -1.16 -6.95
N PRO A 19 -10.60 -0.44 -8.07
CA PRO A 19 -10.72 -1.04 -9.40
C PRO A 19 -9.70 -2.15 -9.61
N GLY A 20 -10.13 -3.31 -10.11
CA GLY A 20 -9.20 -4.40 -10.43
C GLY A 20 -8.52 -4.28 -11.78
N GLU A 21 -8.97 -3.35 -12.63
CA GLU A 21 -8.30 -3.05 -13.90
C GLU A 21 -7.12 -2.09 -13.65
N PRO A 22 -5.90 -2.43 -14.10
CA PRO A 22 -4.69 -1.65 -13.78
C PRO A 22 -4.77 -0.17 -14.16
N GLU A 23 -5.30 0.15 -15.34
CA GLU A 23 -5.36 1.54 -15.80
C GLU A 23 -6.44 2.35 -15.08
N ALA A 24 -7.59 1.74 -14.76
CA ALA A 24 -8.60 2.33 -13.90
C ALA A 24 -8.05 2.63 -12.51
N LEU A 25 -7.33 1.67 -11.90
CA LEU A 25 -6.70 1.85 -10.60
C LEU A 25 -5.67 3.00 -10.63
N ARG A 26 -4.80 3.03 -11.65
CA ARG A 26 -3.80 4.09 -11.83
C ARG A 26 -4.45 5.47 -11.93
N ARG A 27 -5.50 5.61 -12.76
CA ARG A 27 -6.24 6.87 -12.88
C ARG A 27 -6.86 7.31 -11.56
N GLU A 28 -7.47 6.37 -10.83
CA GLU A 28 -8.12 6.68 -9.55
C GLU A 28 -7.12 7.11 -8.47
N VAL A 29 -5.99 6.40 -8.33
CA VAL A 29 -4.91 6.78 -7.40
C VAL A 29 -4.36 8.17 -7.73
N LEU A 30 -4.05 8.43 -9.00
CA LEU A 30 -3.53 9.74 -9.43
C LEU A 30 -4.53 10.87 -9.19
N ARG A 31 -5.82 10.63 -9.41
CA ARG A 31 -6.90 11.58 -9.12
C ARG A 31 -6.98 11.90 -7.63
N HIS A 32 -6.86 10.91 -6.76
CA HIS A 32 -6.87 11.16 -5.32
C HIS A 32 -5.65 11.95 -4.85
N MET A 33 -4.48 11.72 -5.46
CA MET A 33 -3.26 12.47 -5.14
C MET A 33 -3.24 13.90 -5.71
N SER A 34 -4.04 14.20 -6.75
CA SER A 34 -3.98 15.51 -7.43
C SER A 34 -4.63 16.65 -6.64
N ALA A 35 -5.50 16.34 -5.68
CA ALA A 35 -6.17 17.33 -4.84
C ALA A 35 -5.28 17.84 -3.69
N ALA A 36 -4.10 17.26 -3.52
CA ALA A 36 -3.32 17.42 -2.30
C ALA A 36 -2.67 18.79 -2.15
N GLY A 37 -2.57 19.23 -0.90
CA GLY A 37 -1.84 20.42 -0.50
C GLY A 37 -0.31 20.31 -0.73
N PRO A 38 0.44 21.39 -0.44
CA PRO A 38 1.90 21.36 -0.53
C PRO A 38 2.49 20.28 0.37
N ALA A 39 3.49 19.56 -0.16
CA ALA A 39 4.18 18.53 0.60
C ALA A 39 4.90 19.15 1.83
N PRO A 40 4.98 18.43 2.96
CA PRO A 40 5.65 18.92 4.16
C PRO A 40 7.15 19.11 3.91
N ALA A 41 7.74 20.09 4.59
CA ALA A 41 9.18 20.32 4.58
C ALA A 41 9.93 19.18 5.30
N GLY A 42 11.20 18.98 4.93
CA GLY A 42 12.05 17.96 5.55
C GLY A 42 11.74 16.53 5.11
N SER A 43 12.35 15.55 5.78
CA SER A 43 12.20 14.12 5.45
C SER A 43 10.94 13.53 6.09
N VAL A 44 10.15 12.80 5.29
CA VAL A 44 8.97 12.07 5.78
C VAL A 44 9.39 10.62 6.03
N VAL A 45 9.38 10.19 7.29
CA VAL A 45 9.78 8.82 7.69
C VAL A 45 8.58 7.92 7.99
N GLY A 46 7.37 8.47 7.98
CA GLY A 46 6.15 7.75 8.32
C GLY A 46 4.91 8.44 7.75
N LEU A 47 3.88 7.63 7.51
CA LEU A 47 2.59 8.04 6.99
C LEU A 47 1.49 7.29 7.73
N VAL A 48 0.35 7.94 7.96
CA VAL A 48 -0.89 7.28 8.38
C VAL A 48 -1.94 7.53 7.30
N ALA A 49 -2.56 6.46 6.80
CA ALA A 49 -3.60 6.53 5.79
C ALA A 49 -4.75 5.58 6.15
N PRO A 50 -6.01 5.95 5.85
CA PRO A 50 -7.16 5.06 6.02
C PRO A 50 -7.14 3.91 5.00
N HIS A 51 -7.75 2.77 5.36
CA HIS A 51 -7.74 1.53 4.55
C HIS A 51 -9.13 1.02 4.14
N ALA A 52 -10.15 1.88 4.13
CA ALA A 52 -11.47 1.51 3.58
C ALA A 52 -11.43 1.44 2.04
N GLY A 53 -12.55 1.07 1.42
CA GLY A 53 -12.68 1.15 -0.05
C GLY A 53 -12.44 2.58 -0.55
N TYR A 54 -11.85 2.72 -1.74
CA TYR A 54 -11.39 3.99 -2.31
C TYR A 54 -12.51 5.02 -2.48
N VAL A 55 -13.73 4.57 -2.75
CA VAL A 55 -14.94 5.40 -2.74
C VAL A 55 -15.14 6.17 -1.42
N TYR A 56 -14.72 5.60 -0.29
CA TYR A 56 -14.88 6.22 1.04
C TYR A 56 -13.61 6.94 1.50
N SER A 57 -12.45 6.31 1.33
CA SER A 57 -11.21 6.79 1.95
C SER A 57 -10.14 7.24 0.96
N GLY A 58 -10.37 7.07 -0.35
CA GLY A 58 -9.42 7.40 -1.42
C GLY A 58 -8.92 8.85 -1.34
N PRO A 59 -9.79 9.88 -1.22
CA PRO A 59 -9.35 11.26 -1.14
C PRO A 59 -8.38 11.53 0.04
N VAL A 60 -8.70 11.03 1.23
CA VAL A 60 -7.87 11.22 2.43
C VAL A 60 -6.55 10.44 2.33
N ALA A 61 -6.58 9.21 1.81
CA ALA A 61 -5.35 8.47 1.54
C ALA A 61 -4.49 9.17 0.48
N GLY A 62 -5.11 9.78 -0.54
CA GLY A 62 -4.46 10.54 -1.59
C GLY A 62 -3.62 11.70 -1.08
N GLU A 63 -4.16 12.50 -0.15
CA GLU A 63 -3.43 13.57 0.56
C GLU A 63 -2.14 13.05 1.21
N ALA A 64 -2.26 11.94 1.94
CA ALA A 64 -1.16 11.32 2.66
C ALA A 64 -0.07 10.86 1.67
N TYR A 65 -0.43 10.07 0.65
CA TYR A 65 0.56 9.59 -0.34
C TYR A 65 1.15 10.70 -1.22
N ALA A 66 0.41 11.80 -1.46
CA ALA A 66 0.94 12.94 -2.19
C ALA A 66 2.12 13.62 -1.45
N ALA A 67 2.10 13.64 -0.11
CA ALA A 67 3.20 14.20 0.71
C ALA A 67 4.56 13.55 0.43
N ILE A 68 4.57 12.30 -0.04
CA ILE A 68 5.77 11.52 -0.33
C ILE A 68 6.04 11.33 -1.83
N ARG A 69 5.24 11.95 -2.71
CA ARG A 69 5.38 11.82 -4.16
C ARG A 69 6.76 12.29 -4.63
N GLY A 70 7.43 11.47 -5.44
CA GLY A 70 8.74 11.79 -6.01
C GLY A 70 9.90 11.70 -5.01
N ARG A 71 9.65 11.26 -3.77
CA ARG A 71 10.69 11.03 -2.78
C ARG A 71 11.16 9.58 -2.85
N PRO A 72 12.48 9.32 -2.82
CA PRO A 72 12.99 7.97 -2.88
C PRO A 72 12.87 7.27 -1.52
N TYR A 73 12.42 6.02 -1.55
CA TYR A 73 12.49 5.10 -0.41
C TYR A 73 12.93 3.73 -0.92
N GLU A 74 13.95 3.16 -0.30
CA GLU A 74 14.45 1.83 -0.65
C GLU A 74 13.60 0.72 -0.03
N ARG A 75 12.99 1.00 1.13
CA ARG A 75 12.21 0.04 1.91
C ARG A 75 11.01 0.73 2.56
N VAL A 76 9.86 0.06 2.50
CA VAL A 76 8.62 0.51 3.14
C VAL A 76 8.08 -0.60 4.02
N VAL A 77 7.78 -0.27 5.28
CA VAL A 77 7.10 -1.17 6.22
C VAL A 77 5.63 -0.77 6.30
N VAL A 78 4.73 -1.69 5.93
CA VAL A 78 3.28 -1.47 6.07
C VAL A 78 2.79 -2.14 7.34
N LEU A 79 2.31 -1.34 8.29
CA LEU A 79 1.73 -1.81 9.55
C LEU A 79 0.21 -1.67 9.47
N ALA A 80 -0.51 -2.76 9.73
CA ALA A 80 -1.97 -2.78 9.70
C ALA A 80 -2.54 -3.66 10.83
N PRO A 81 -3.71 -3.30 11.37
CA PRO A 81 -4.40 -4.14 12.36
C PRO A 81 -4.99 -5.39 11.71
N SER A 82 -5.11 -6.45 12.48
CA SER A 82 -5.88 -7.63 12.10
C SER A 82 -7.35 -7.43 12.49
N HIS A 83 -8.23 -7.47 11.49
CA HIS A 83 -9.69 -7.42 11.68
C HIS A 83 -10.33 -8.82 11.80
N ARG A 84 -9.54 -9.90 11.70
CA ARG A 84 -10.06 -11.27 11.66
C ARG A 84 -9.58 -12.16 12.80
N ALA A 85 -8.31 -12.01 13.20
CA ALA A 85 -7.70 -12.86 14.21
C ALA A 85 -7.01 -12.04 15.29
N ALA A 86 -7.16 -12.48 16.54
CA ALA A 86 -6.39 -11.96 17.66
C ALA A 86 -5.07 -12.74 17.80
N PHE A 87 -3.97 -12.03 17.97
CA PHE A 87 -2.65 -12.62 18.26
C PHE A 87 -1.82 -11.66 19.09
N ARG A 88 -0.79 -12.18 19.74
CA ARG A 88 0.25 -11.37 20.42
C ARG A 88 1.44 -11.20 19.48
N GLY A 89 2.01 -10.01 19.43
CA GLY A 89 3.15 -9.71 18.56
C GLY A 89 2.72 -9.25 17.16
N ALA A 90 3.50 -9.62 16.14
CA ALA A 90 3.28 -9.26 14.75
C ALA A 90 3.24 -10.51 13.86
N SER A 91 2.49 -10.44 12.76
CA SER A 91 2.49 -11.46 11.71
C SER A 91 3.08 -10.86 10.45
N ILE A 92 3.98 -11.60 9.79
CA ILE A 92 4.65 -11.16 8.57
C ILE A 92 4.49 -12.19 7.45
N TRP A 93 4.63 -11.73 6.21
CA TRP A 93 4.85 -12.58 5.04
C TRP A 93 6.34 -12.50 4.70
N PRO A 94 7.16 -13.52 5.01
CA PRO A 94 8.60 -13.33 5.18
C PRO A 94 9.42 -13.39 3.89
N ALA A 95 8.87 -13.85 2.77
CA ALA A 95 9.59 -14.03 1.51
C ALA A 95 8.62 -13.98 0.31
N GLY A 96 9.14 -13.71 -0.88
CA GLY A 96 8.34 -13.67 -2.13
C GLY A 96 7.79 -12.27 -2.45
N SER A 97 6.52 -12.16 -2.84
CA SER A 97 5.93 -10.90 -3.30
C SER A 97 4.46 -10.71 -2.90
N TYR A 98 3.98 -9.47 -2.92
CA TYR A 98 2.56 -9.12 -2.90
C TYR A 98 2.13 -8.76 -4.31
N ARG A 99 1.07 -9.38 -4.82
CA ARG A 99 0.48 -8.97 -6.09
C ARG A 99 -0.52 -7.82 -5.90
N THR A 100 -0.45 -6.85 -6.80
CA THR A 100 -1.43 -5.78 -6.98
C THR A 100 -1.84 -5.72 -8.45
N PRO A 101 -2.95 -5.04 -8.81
CA PRO A 101 -3.25 -4.81 -10.22
C PRO A 101 -2.16 -4.00 -10.95
N LEU A 102 -1.33 -3.24 -10.23
CA LEU A 102 -0.24 -2.47 -10.84
C LEU A 102 1.07 -3.26 -10.97
N GLY A 103 1.08 -4.53 -10.55
CA GLY A 103 2.26 -5.40 -10.57
C GLY A 103 2.58 -6.03 -9.21
N GLU A 104 3.66 -6.80 -9.18
CA GLU A 104 4.15 -7.45 -7.97
C GLU A 104 5.16 -6.58 -7.22
N ILE A 105 5.06 -6.55 -5.90
CA ILE A 105 5.97 -5.84 -5.00
C ILE A 105 6.76 -6.90 -4.21
N PRO A 106 8.09 -6.97 -4.36
CA PRO A 106 8.90 -7.96 -3.64
C PRO A 106 8.96 -7.65 -2.14
N ILE A 107 9.06 -8.70 -1.33
CA ILE A 107 9.46 -8.60 0.06
C ILE A 107 10.97 -8.36 0.14
N ASP A 108 11.37 -7.50 1.08
CA ASP A 108 12.77 -7.30 1.45
C ASP A 108 13.18 -8.42 2.43
N GLU A 109 13.92 -9.41 1.92
CA GLU A 109 14.30 -10.66 2.61
C GLU A 109 15.54 -10.54 3.52
#